data_AF-A0A132AGU7-F1
#
_entry.id   AF-A0A132AGU7-F1
#
_cell.length_a   1.000
_cell.length_b   1.000
_cell.length_c   1.000
_cell.angle_alpha   90.00
_cell.angle_beta   90.00
_cell.angle_gamma   90.00
#
_symmetry.space_group_name_H-M   'P 1'
#
loop_
_entity.id
_entity.type
_entity.pdbx_description
1 polymer ?
#
loop_
_entity_poly.entity_id
_entity_poly.type
_entity_poly.pdbx_seq_one_letter_code
_entity_poly.pdbx_strand_id
1 'polypeptide(L)'
;MSSIDRELDSSSSSPPPPLPSLGGTVGAGTNVLATATKPTISLNKPSLTPASKMSSAAHPSSTASASTAATITAKLVNKQNSLNGGQSSVNQNGTTQNGANQVNPNNGIRVHRPETYVGFDTLPDQFVSRVIRDGFGFNILALGSTGVGKTTLLEALFNTKLQSEQAIRSHNSNNVTVSTQQIELNEGSIKLKLSLIESKGFGDQINKTESYKPIVEYIDAQFEKYLQEELKIHRSQSPLSDTRIHCCLYILSPVGHGLRALDLVTMKSLHTKVNLIPVIGKADTITKSELEKLRSRITNELNANGIEYYRFPVDDPDVADINTTNNALTPFAVVASNDFIRIGSKHIRARQYPWGTVHIENENHCDFVRLRDMVIRVNMEDLRDTTHSKHYELYRRVRLQQMGFGSEDNEMNGHGDGQSYGHSTSFKETFEWRRQAHLESLQRREEDMRTAFVQRVKEKEQELKEKERDLHTRFERSKREDIEEKKRLELEKNLLEEEIKSFNARKTAVLSNSTLVHPGAKLIDKAKKK
;
A
#
# COMPACT_ATOMS: atom_id res chain seq x y z
N MET A 1 -53.56 -44.83 9.89
CA MET A 1 -54.81 -44.24 10.42
C MET A 1 -54.48 -42.80 10.80
N SER A 2 -55.40 -41.84 10.56
CA SER A 2 -55.34 -40.41 10.97
C SER A 2 -53.99 -39.69 10.80
N SER A 3 -53.75 -38.80 9.81
CA SER A 3 -54.60 -37.69 9.34
C SER A 3 -54.99 -36.71 10.45
N ILE A 4 -54.61 -35.43 10.30
CA ILE A 4 -55.47 -34.23 10.37
C ILE A 4 -54.60 -33.00 10.12
N ASP A 5 -54.78 -32.37 8.97
CA ASP A 5 -54.49 -30.94 8.78
C ASP A 5 -55.63 -30.13 9.41
N ARG A 6 -55.33 -28.94 9.92
CA ARG A 6 -56.31 -27.85 9.91
C ARG A 6 -55.69 -26.46 10.08
N GLU A 7 -55.92 -25.64 9.07
CA GLU A 7 -55.93 -24.19 9.19
C GLU A 7 -57.06 -23.76 10.14
N LEU A 8 -56.97 -22.55 10.70
CA LEU A 8 -58.01 -21.55 10.44
C LEU A 8 -57.52 -20.13 10.76
N ASP A 9 -58.14 -19.19 10.05
CA ASP A 9 -57.78 -17.78 9.94
C ASP A 9 -58.32 -16.91 11.10
N SER A 10 -57.66 -15.80 11.40
CA SER A 10 -58.32 -14.62 11.99
C SER A 10 -57.47 -13.35 11.80
N SER A 11 -58.14 -12.25 11.50
CA SER A 11 -57.52 -11.01 11.03
C SER A 11 -57.61 -9.87 12.05
N SER A 12 -56.66 -8.94 11.98
CA SER A 12 -56.94 -7.48 12.00
C SER A 12 -55.66 -6.66 11.92
N SER A 13 -55.70 -5.59 11.13
CA SER A 13 -54.67 -4.54 11.10
C SER A 13 -55.10 -3.35 11.96
N SER A 14 -54.14 -2.61 12.52
CA SER A 14 -54.41 -1.35 13.24
C SER A 14 -53.37 -0.27 12.89
N PRO A 15 -53.78 1.00 12.68
CA PRO A 15 -52.90 2.09 12.28
C PRO A 15 -52.36 2.93 13.47
N PRO A 16 -51.31 3.74 13.28
CA PRO A 16 -50.72 4.57 14.34
C PRO A 16 -51.46 5.92 14.56
N PRO A 17 -51.49 6.45 15.80
CA PRO A 17 -52.02 7.78 16.11
C PRO A 17 -51.00 8.94 15.87
N PRO A 18 -51.45 10.22 15.81
CA PRO A 18 -50.69 11.30 15.16
C PRO A 18 -50.08 12.38 16.07
N LEU A 19 -49.33 13.30 15.44
CA LEU A 19 -48.83 14.56 16.01
C LEU A 19 -49.94 15.61 16.23
N PRO A 20 -49.85 16.48 17.25
CA PRO A 20 -50.74 17.63 17.43
C PRO A 20 -50.24 18.90 16.70
N SER A 21 -51.17 19.68 16.14
CA SER A 21 -50.95 21.05 15.67
C SER A 21 -52.28 21.83 15.62
N LEU A 22 -52.24 23.15 15.36
CA LEU A 22 -53.33 24.16 15.40
C LEU A 22 -53.59 24.79 16.80
N GLY A 23 -53.90 26.10 16.91
CA GLY A 23 -53.82 27.16 15.89
C GLY A 23 -54.61 28.44 16.21
N GLY A 24 -54.11 29.61 15.74
CA GLY A 24 -54.85 30.89 15.63
C GLY A 24 -55.00 31.75 16.91
N THR A 25 -55.32 33.05 16.84
CA THR A 25 -55.40 33.96 15.67
C THR A 25 -55.47 35.45 16.07
N VAL A 26 -54.97 36.34 15.20
CA VAL A 26 -55.31 37.79 15.03
C VAL A 26 -54.97 38.80 16.15
N GLY A 27 -54.34 39.93 15.74
CA GLY A 27 -54.22 41.18 16.52
C GLY A 27 -53.18 42.13 15.89
N ALA A 28 -53.52 43.40 15.65
CA ALA A 28 -52.63 44.38 14.99
C ALA A 28 -52.50 45.69 15.80
N GLY A 29 -51.35 46.39 15.69
CA GLY A 29 -51.14 47.68 16.36
C GLY A 29 -49.74 48.29 16.10
N THR A 30 -49.71 49.59 15.79
CA THR A 30 -48.54 50.37 15.33
C THR A 30 -47.77 51.11 16.44
N ASN A 31 -46.47 51.35 16.20
CA ASN A 31 -45.61 52.48 16.65
C ASN A 31 -46.02 53.34 17.87
N VAL A 32 -45.12 53.46 18.87
CA VAL A 32 -44.84 54.72 19.61
C VAL A 32 -43.34 54.81 19.94
N LEU A 33 -42.81 56.04 20.12
CA LEU A 33 -41.40 56.38 20.38
C LEU A 33 -41.26 57.26 21.65
N ALA A 34 -40.43 56.86 22.62
CA ALA A 34 -39.81 57.71 23.67
C ALA A 34 -38.64 56.92 24.32
N THR A 35 -37.44 57.39 24.69
CA THR A 35 -36.81 58.69 25.08
C THR A 35 -36.84 59.04 26.58
N ALA A 36 -35.64 59.29 27.14
CA ALA A 36 -35.32 59.71 28.52
C ALA A 36 -35.58 58.65 29.64
N THR A 37 -34.92 58.69 30.82
CA THR A 37 -34.07 59.74 31.45
C THR A 37 -32.91 59.14 32.28
N LYS A 38 -31.83 59.92 32.48
CA LYS A 38 -30.83 59.82 33.59
C LYS A 38 -31.36 60.62 34.82
N PRO A 39 -30.74 60.67 36.03
CA PRO A 39 -29.33 60.51 36.43
C PRO A 39 -29.16 59.45 37.57
N THR A 40 -28.13 59.31 38.42
CA THR A 40 -27.17 60.24 39.06
C THR A 40 -25.86 59.55 39.47
N ILE A 41 -24.78 60.34 39.62
CA ILE A 41 -23.45 59.93 40.09
C ILE A 41 -23.23 60.43 41.53
N SER A 42 -22.49 59.68 42.35
CA SER A 42 -21.75 60.25 43.49
C SER A 42 -20.44 59.49 43.71
N LEU A 43 -19.35 60.23 43.94
CA LEU A 43 -18.03 59.71 44.31
C LEU A 43 -17.88 59.71 45.83
N ASN A 44 -16.92 58.95 46.36
CA ASN A 44 -16.07 59.48 47.43
C ASN A 44 -14.72 58.74 47.58
N LYS A 45 -13.64 59.49 47.84
CA LYS A 45 -12.30 58.98 48.19
C LYS A 45 -11.37 60.10 48.71
N PRO A 46 -10.87 60.00 49.96
CA PRO A 46 -9.46 60.29 50.31
C PRO A 46 -8.77 59.05 50.93
N SER A 47 -7.44 58.81 51.01
CA SER A 47 -6.23 59.64 51.22
C SER A 47 -5.94 59.95 52.71
N LEU A 48 -4.77 59.68 53.31
CA LEU A 48 -3.48 59.10 52.83
C LEU A 48 -2.54 58.66 54.01
N THR A 49 -1.43 57.94 53.70
CA THR A 49 -0.10 57.90 54.44
C THR A 49 0.00 57.29 55.87
N PRO A 50 1.23 56.97 56.39
CA PRO A 50 2.45 56.38 55.76
C PRO A 50 3.20 55.32 56.63
N ALA A 51 4.37 54.85 56.13
CA ALA A 51 5.53 54.28 56.87
C ALA A 51 5.44 52.83 57.46
N SER A 52 6.53 52.04 57.57
CA SER A 52 7.88 52.07 56.93
C SER A 52 8.75 50.83 57.26
N LYS A 53 9.54 50.32 56.27
CA LYS A 53 10.81 49.53 56.44
C LYS A 53 10.70 48.18 57.19
N MET A 54 11.62 47.19 57.15
CA MET A 54 12.78 46.72 56.33
C MET A 54 13.12 45.30 56.89
N SER A 55 13.96 44.40 56.35
CA SER A 55 14.70 44.13 55.09
C SER A 55 15.30 42.70 55.24
N SER A 56 15.80 41.94 54.26
CA SER A 56 16.29 42.24 52.90
C SER A 56 15.66 41.22 51.90
N ALA A 57 16.24 40.61 50.87
CA ALA A 57 17.56 40.58 50.20
C ALA A 57 17.29 40.30 48.70
N ALA A 58 17.87 40.94 47.68
CA ALA A 58 19.28 41.11 47.26
C ALA A 58 19.44 40.56 45.82
N HIS A 59 18.79 41.22 44.85
CA HIS A 59 19.16 41.12 43.42
C HIS A 59 20.15 42.23 43.08
N PRO A 60 21.22 41.96 42.31
CA PRO A 60 21.88 42.98 41.50
C PRO A 60 21.17 43.09 40.14
N SER A 61 20.72 44.28 39.77
CA SER A 61 20.19 44.58 38.43
C SER A 61 21.21 45.38 37.61
N SER A 62 21.68 44.81 36.51
CA SER A 62 22.41 45.53 35.46
C SER A 62 21.62 45.47 34.15
N THR A 63 21.38 46.63 33.55
CA THR A 63 20.65 46.77 32.29
C THR A 63 21.49 46.37 31.07
N ALA A 64 20.82 46.26 29.92
CA ALA A 64 21.35 45.96 28.59
C ALA A 64 21.82 44.51 28.33
N SER A 65 20.97 43.75 27.63
CA SER A 65 21.36 42.64 26.75
C SER A 65 20.29 42.51 25.67
N ALA A 66 20.71 42.33 24.41
CA ALA A 66 19.82 42.27 23.26
C ALA A 66 19.76 40.84 22.67
N SER A 67 18.61 40.49 22.11
CA SER A 67 18.40 39.48 21.04
C SER A 67 19.39 38.29 20.96
N THR A 68 18.97 37.12 21.43
CA THR A 68 19.66 35.84 21.17
C THR A 68 18.74 34.88 20.40
N ALA A 69 18.43 35.22 19.14
CA ALA A 69 17.58 34.38 18.28
C ALA A 69 17.77 34.59 16.75
N ALA A 70 18.93 35.07 16.28
CA ALA A 70 19.21 35.22 14.82
C ALA A 70 20.70 35.48 14.44
N THR A 71 21.66 34.61 14.80
CA THR A 71 23.07 34.77 14.35
C THR A 71 23.84 33.46 14.12
N ILE A 72 23.53 32.69 13.07
CA ILE A 72 24.48 31.73 12.45
C ILE A 72 24.43 31.84 10.92
N THR A 73 24.50 33.07 10.40
CA THR A 73 24.80 33.33 8.99
C THR A 73 25.42 34.72 8.83
N ALA A 74 26.32 34.89 7.86
CA ALA A 74 26.94 36.16 7.46
C ALA A 74 27.77 36.93 8.52
N LYS A 75 29.07 36.60 8.60
CA LYS A 75 30.18 37.59 8.64
C LYS A 75 31.56 36.91 8.51
N LEU A 76 32.07 36.82 7.29
CA LEU A 76 33.46 36.41 7.01
C LEU A 76 34.07 37.20 5.82
N VAL A 77 33.85 38.52 5.84
CA VAL A 77 34.47 39.49 4.93
C VAL A 77 34.89 40.72 5.75
N ASN A 78 36.08 41.26 5.46
CA ASN A 78 36.68 42.48 6.01
C ASN A 78 36.84 42.58 7.54
N LYS A 79 38.05 42.25 8.02
CA LYS A 79 38.99 43.31 8.48
C LYS A 79 40.45 42.82 8.54
N GLN A 80 41.30 43.36 7.67
CA GLN A 80 42.75 43.38 7.91
C GLN A 80 43.08 44.51 8.91
N ASN A 81 43.85 44.22 9.96
CA ASN A 81 45.13 44.89 10.26
C ASN A 81 45.63 44.65 11.70
N SER A 82 46.95 44.78 11.87
CA SER A 82 47.66 45.02 13.14
C SER A 82 47.84 43.85 14.11
N LEU A 83 48.67 42.88 13.71
CA LEU A 83 49.78 42.42 14.56
C LEU A 83 51.06 42.50 13.71
N ASN A 84 52.13 43.10 14.25
CA ASN A 84 53.40 43.32 13.53
C ASN A 84 54.57 43.34 14.51
N GLY A 85 55.70 42.75 14.12
CA GLY A 85 56.88 42.56 14.96
C GLY A 85 57.46 41.14 14.85
N GLY A 86 58.46 40.89 14.00
CA GLY A 86 59.04 41.80 12.99
C GLY A 86 60.25 41.20 12.26
N GLN A 87 60.76 41.96 11.27
CA GLN A 87 62.03 41.77 10.53
C GLN A 87 62.17 40.42 9.77
N SER A 88 62.27 40.40 8.43
CA SER A 88 63.39 41.05 7.72
C SER A 88 63.10 41.37 6.24
N SER A 89 63.53 42.57 5.83
CA SER A 89 64.31 42.90 4.60
C SER A 89 63.86 42.47 3.19
N VAL A 90 63.62 43.49 2.32
CA VAL A 90 64.09 43.61 0.91
C VAL A 90 63.39 42.70 -0.15
N ASN A 91 62.98 43.12 -1.36
CA ASN A 91 63.20 44.36 -2.15
C ASN A 91 61.95 44.79 -2.98
N GLN A 92 62.09 45.83 -3.83
CA GLN A 92 61.03 46.44 -4.67
C GLN A 92 60.88 45.85 -6.11
N ASN A 93 59.81 46.29 -6.80
CA ASN A 93 59.55 46.24 -8.26
C ASN A 93 59.17 44.86 -8.85
N GLY A 94 58.47 44.76 -9.99
CA GLY A 94 57.91 45.80 -10.87
C GLY A 94 57.06 45.19 -12.02
N THR A 95 56.38 46.05 -12.79
CA THR A 95 55.39 45.70 -13.84
C THR A 95 55.88 44.82 -15.00
N THR A 96 55.01 43.87 -15.38
CA THR A 96 54.69 43.46 -16.78
C THR A 96 55.78 42.85 -17.67
N GLN A 97 55.63 41.56 -18.01
CA GLN A 97 55.66 41.12 -19.42
C GLN A 97 55.03 39.72 -19.63
N ASN A 98 54.71 39.41 -20.90
CA ASN A 98 54.11 38.14 -21.34
C ASN A 98 55.15 37.04 -21.54
N GLY A 99 54.69 35.78 -21.40
CA GLY A 99 55.18 34.68 -22.25
C GLY A 99 56.31 33.81 -21.71
N ALA A 100 55.95 32.74 -20.99
CA ALA A 100 56.75 31.52 -20.95
C ALA A 100 55.83 30.29 -20.78
N ASN A 101 55.86 29.36 -21.74
CA ASN A 101 55.31 28.02 -21.54
C ASN A 101 56.24 27.26 -20.60
N GLN A 102 55.87 27.04 -19.34
CA GLN A 102 56.49 25.96 -18.56
C GLN A 102 55.87 24.62 -18.95
N VAL A 103 56.40 24.05 -20.02
CA VAL A 103 56.25 22.61 -20.31
C VAL A 103 57.02 21.86 -19.23
N ASN A 104 56.32 21.02 -18.46
CA ASN A 104 56.98 20.15 -17.49
C ASN A 104 57.68 19.00 -18.25
N PRO A 105 59.02 18.84 -18.18
CA PRO A 105 59.76 17.96 -19.07
C PRO A 105 59.76 16.51 -18.58
N ASN A 106 58.60 15.84 -18.64
CA ASN A 106 58.44 14.41 -18.93
C ASN A 106 56.93 14.05 -19.00
N ASN A 107 56.55 13.25 -20.00
CA ASN A 107 55.16 12.94 -20.41
C ASN A 107 54.28 14.17 -20.69
N GLY A 108 54.16 14.53 -21.98
CA GLY A 108 53.39 15.68 -22.47
C GLY A 108 51.86 15.54 -22.40
N ILE A 109 51.29 15.36 -21.21
CA ILE A 109 49.84 15.36 -20.98
C ILE A 109 49.42 16.76 -20.51
N ARG A 110 48.54 17.42 -21.29
CA ARG A 110 47.89 18.66 -20.85
C ARG A 110 46.87 18.35 -19.76
N VAL A 111 47.27 18.50 -18.50
CA VAL A 111 46.35 18.40 -17.36
C VAL A 111 45.42 19.61 -17.37
N HIS A 112 44.20 19.42 -17.89
CA HIS A 112 43.09 20.34 -17.64
C HIS A 112 42.80 20.33 -16.14
N ARG A 113 43.06 21.45 -15.46
CA ARG A 113 42.55 21.65 -14.10
C ARG A 113 41.03 21.82 -14.19
N PRO A 114 40.21 21.08 -13.43
CA PRO A 114 38.78 21.34 -13.38
C PRO A 114 38.53 22.75 -12.82
N GLU A 115 37.52 23.45 -13.34
CA GLU A 115 37.19 24.82 -12.91
C GLU A 115 36.60 24.84 -11.49
N THR A 116 35.96 23.74 -11.08
CA THR A 116 35.57 23.46 -9.70
C THR A 116 36.63 22.63 -8.98
N TYR A 117 36.83 22.91 -7.70
CA TYR A 117 37.66 22.12 -6.81
C TYR A 117 37.03 20.73 -6.60
N VAL A 118 37.84 19.67 -6.71
CA VAL A 118 37.41 18.26 -6.57
C VAL A 118 38.24 17.61 -5.46
N GLY A 119 37.60 17.35 -4.31
CA GLY A 119 38.21 16.73 -3.14
C GLY A 119 37.21 15.85 -2.38
N PHE A 120 37.71 15.01 -1.47
CA PHE A 120 36.89 14.09 -0.64
C PHE A 120 35.99 14.84 0.35
N ASP A 121 36.40 16.05 0.74
CA ASP A 121 35.64 17.04 1.50
C ASP A 121 34.38 17.54 0.77
N THR A 122 34.28 17.36 -0.55
CA THR A 122 33.02 17.62 -1.29
C THR A 122 32.03 16.46 -1.22
N LEU A 123 32.37 15.30 -0.66
CA LEU A 123 31.46 14.15 -0.58
C LEU A 123 30.21 14.41 0.30
N PRO A 124 30.31 15.07 1.48
CA PRO A 124 29.13 15.50 2.23
C PRO A 124 28.23 16.42 1.40
N ASP A 125 28.78 17.42 0.72
CA ASP A 125 28.01 18.34 -0.13
C ASP A 125 27.34 17.62 -1.30
N GLN A 126 28.02 16.63 -1.91
CA GLN A 126 27.44 15.77 -2.95
C GLN A 126 26.31 14.88 -2.42
N PHE A 127 26.44 14.36 -1.19
CA PHE A 127 25.41 13.55 -0.54
C PHE A 127 24.19 14.42 -0.18
N VAL A 128 24.39 15.55 0.47
CA VAL A 128 23.35 16.54 0.78
C VAL A 128 22.65 17.02 -0.49
N SER A 129 23.41 17.35 -1.54
CA SER A 129 22.84 17.76 -2.84
C SER A 129 21.99 16.65 -3.49
N ARG A 130 22.37 15.38 -3.31
CA ARG A 130 21.58 14.22 -3.77
C ARG A 130 20.29 14.08 -2.97
N VAL A 131 20.34 14.16 -1.64
CA VAL A 131 19.17 14.09 -0.75
C VAL A 131 18.21 15.24 -1.00
N ILE A 132 18.70 16.46 -1.22
CA ILE A 132 17.87 17.63 -1.60
C ILE A 132 17.14 17.39 -2.93
N ARG A 133 17.85 16.86 -3.95
CA ARG A 133 17.31 16.64 -5.30
C ARG A 133 16.30 15.49 -5.34
N ASP A 134 16.63 14.37 -4.71
CA ASP A 134 15.88 13.12 -4.80
C ASP A 134 14.74 13.05 -3.76
N GLY A 135 14.89 13.79 -2.65
CA GLY A 135 14.00 13.81 -1.49
C GLY A 135 14.16 12.57 -0.60
N PHE A 136 13.40 12.54 0.50
CA PHE A 136 13.27 11.34 1.34
C PHE A 136 11.80 10.97 1.56
N GLY A 137 11.55 9.67 1.78
CA GLY A 137 10.23 9.13 2.08
C GLY A 137 10.07 8.84 3.57
N PHE A 138 8.94 9.21 4.16
CA PHE A 138 8.61 8.86 5.55
C PHE A 138 7.19 8.30 5.64
N ASN A 139 7.02 7.14 6.26
CA ASN A 139 5.77 6.40 6.27
C ASN A 139 5.33 6.14 7.72
N ILE A 140 4.21 6.74 8.12
CA ILE A 140 3.69 6.68 9.50
C ILE A 140 2.35 5.95 9.53
N LEU A 141 2.25 4.93 10.38
CA LEU A 141 1.03 4.20 10.67
C LEU A 141 0.39 4.70 11.97
N ALA A 142 -0.87 5.15 11.92
CA ALA A 142 -1.67 5.47 13.10
C ALA A 142 -2.66 4.34 13.42
N LEU A 143 -2.42 3.66 14.54
CA LEU A 143 -3.27 2.60 15.08
C LEU A 143 -4.04 3.07 16.33
N GLY A 144 -5.02 2.27 16.74
CA GLY A 144 -5.89 2.57 17.87
C GLY A 144 -7.37 2.58 17.49
N SER A 145 -8.23 2.48 18.48
CA SER A 145 -9.66 2.27 18.27
C SER A 145 -10.37 3.42 17.56
N THR A 146 -11.49 3.15 16.90
CA THR A 146 -12.33 4.19 16.30
C THR A 146 -12.70 5.25 17.34
N GLY A 147 -12.67 6.53 16.95
CA GLY A 147 -13.01 7.65 17.82
C GLY A 147 -11.93 8.13 18.81
N VAL A 148 -10.72 7.55 18.86
CA VAL A 148 -9.64 8.09 19.72
C VAL A 148 -9.05 9.42 19.22
N GLY A 149 -9.20 9.72 17.93
CA GLY A 149 -8.73 10.96 17.30
C GLY A 149 -7.52 10.81 16.37
N LYS A 150 -7.32 9.64 15.76
CA LYS A 150 -6.14 9.31 14.94
C LYS A 150 -5.93 10.27 13.77
N THR A 151 -6.95 10.44 12.91
CA THR A 151 -6.94 11.38 11.78
C THR A 151 -6.55 12.79 12.23
N THR A 152 -7.20 13.29 13.30
CA THR A 152 -6.94 14.62 13.87
C THR A 152 -5.53 14.77 14.45
N LEU A 153 -4.92 13.70 14.97
CA LEU A 153 -3.52 13.74 15.41
C LEU A 153 -2.56 13.84 14.21
N LEU A 154 -2.81 13.10 13.13
CA LEU A 154 -2.02 13.21 11.91
C LEU A 154 -2.15 14.59 11.26
N GLU A 155 -3.38 15.11 11.15
CA GLU A 155 -3.67 16.47 10.66
C GLU A 155 -2.99 17.55 11.52
N ALA A 156 -2.98 17.39 12.85
CA ALA A 156 -2.28 18.30 13.76
C ALA A 156 -0.76 18.20 13.62
N LEU A 157 -0.18 16.99 13.51
CA LEU A 157 1.27 16.79 13.39
C LEU A 157 1.85 17.48 12.15
N PHE A 158 1.20 17.31 10.98
CA PHE A 158 1.69 17.84 9.70
C PHE A 158 1.06 19.17 9.28
N ASN A 159 0.06 19.66 10.04
CA ASN A 159 -0.72 20.87 9.74
C ASN A 159 -1.43 20.83 8.37
N THR A 160 -1.58 19.66 7.78
CA THR A 160 -2.31 19.40 6.54
C THR A 160 -3.70 18.87 6.87
N LYS A 161 -4.75 19.47 6.31
CA LYS A 161 -6.08 18.83 6.29
C LYS A 161 -6.01 17.62 5.37
N LEU A 162 -6.31 16.44 5.90
CA LEU A 162 -6.34 15.24 5.08
C LEU A 162 -7.57 15.29 4.19
N GLN A 163 -7.46 14.83 2.93
CA GLN A 163 -8.64 14.56 2.10
C GLN A 163 -9.29 13.24 2.56
N SER A 164 -9.65 13.22 3.83
CA SER A 164 -10.68 12.34 4.37
C SER A 164 -12.01 12.86 3.84
N GLU A 165 -12.34 12.44 2.61
CA GLU A 165 -13.73 12.38 2.17
C GLU A 165 -14.56 11.75 3.30
N GLN A 166 -15.78 12.26 3.50
CA GLN A 166 -16.60 11.96 4.68
C GLN A 166 -17.20 10.55 4.59
N ALA A 167 -16.32 9.54 4.56
CA ALA A 167 -16.61 8.17 4.92
C ALA A 167 -17.31 8.21 6.27
N ILE A 168 -18.62 7.98 6.19
CA ILE A 168 -19.61 8.13 7.25
C ILE A 168 -19.02 7.55 8.53
N ARG A 169 -19.18 8.24 9.67
CA ARG A 169 -18.71 7.82 11.01
C ARG A 169 -19.51 6.62 11.54
N SER A 170 -19.58 5.58 10.74
CA SER A 170 -20.24 4.32 10.99
C SER A 170 -19.34 3.50 11.89
N HIS A 171 -19.76 3.35 13.14
CA HIS A 171 -19.19 2.39 14.07
C HIS A 171 -19.51 0.92 13.68
N ASN A 172 -20.20 0.72 12.55
CA ASN A 172 -20.60 -0.58 12.01
C ASN A 172 -19.71 -0.97 10.82
N SER A 173 -18.38 -0.86 10.99
CA SER A 173 -17.42 -1.32 9.98
C SER A 173 -17.05 -2.79 10.23
N ASN A 174 -17.57 -3.68 9.37
CA ASN A 174 -17.47 -5.13 9.60
C ASN A 174 -16.03 -5.67 9.59
N ASN A 175 -15.13 -5.03 8.84
CA ASN A 175 -13.73 -5.44 8.68
C ASN A 175 -12.78 -4.27 8.99
N VAL A 176 -11.63 -4.56 9.61
CA VAL A 176 -10.53 -3.61 9.74
C VAL A 176 -9.90 -3.38 8.37
N THR A 177 -9.71 -2.13 7.98
CA THR A 177 -9.12 -1.75 6.68
C THR A 177 -8.04 -0.68 6.87
N VAL A 178 -7.04 -0.69 5.98
CA VAL A 178 -5.88 0.22 6.06
C VAL A 178 -6.00 1.28 4.97
N SER A 179 -6.12 2.54 5.38
CA SER A 179 -6.27 3.70 4.49
C SER A 179 -4.92 4.38 4.31
N THR A 180 -4.41 4.46 3.08
CA THR A 180 -3.16 5.16 2.76
C THR A 180 -3.46 6.50 2.07
N GLN A 181 -2.82 7.57 2.51
CA GLN A 181 -2.80 8.88 1.85
C GLN A 181 -1.34 9.31 1.68
N GLN A 182 -0.99 9.87 0.51
CA GLN A 182 0.37 10.33 0.23
C GLN A 182 0.37 11.84 0.00
N ILE A 183 1.36 12.53 0.59
CA ILE A 183 1.50 13.98 0.58
C ILE A 183 2.97 14.30 0.28
N GLU A 184 3.23 15.15 -0.71
CA GLU A 184 4.54 15.75 -0.88
C GLU A 184 4.60 17.07 -0.11
N LEU A 185 5.40 17.10 0.94
CA LEU A 185 5.71 18.29 1.73
C LEU A 185 7.03 18.89 1.24
N ASN A 186 7.08 20.21 1.05
CA ASN A 186 8.30 20.91 0.66
C ASN A 186 8.71 21.85 1.80
N GLU A 187 9.89 21.64 2.38
CA GLU A 187 10.46 22.51 3.42
C GLU A 187 11.78 23.11 2.93
N GLY A 188 11.76 24.41 2.64
CA GLY A 188 12.86 25.08 1.95
C GLY A 188 13.09 24.50 0.54
N SER A 189 14.25 23.88 0.33
CA SER A 189 14.62 23.17 -0.89
C SER A 189 14.36 21.65 -0.84
N ILE A 190 14.02 21.11 0.33
CA ILE A 190 13.92 19.66 0.58
C ILE A 190 12.50 19.17 0.32
N LYS A 191 12.39 17.99 -0.30
CA LYS A 191 11.11 17.29 -0.56
C LYS A 191 10.96 16.07 0.32
N LEU A 192 9.88 16.05 1.12
CA LEU A 192 9.46 14.94 1.95
C LEU A 192 8.22 14.27 1.33
N LYS A 193 8.38 13.02 0.90
CA LYS A 193 7.27 12.14 0.47
C LYS A 193 6.69 11.44 1.70
N LEU A 194 5.68 12.05 2.29
CA LEU A 194 5.01 11.55 3.48
C LEU A 194 3.86 10.61 3.10
N SER A 195 3.95 9.32 3.46
CA SER A 195 2.79 8.43 3.47
C SER A 195 2.18 8.42 4.87
N LEU A 196 0.90 8.75 4.96
CA LEU A 196 0.10 8.66 6.17
C LEU A 196 -0.87 7.48 6.04
N ILE A 197 -0.76 6.54 6.97
CA ILE A 197 -1.52 5.29 6.97
C ILE A 197 -2.40 5.26 8.23
N GLU A 198 -3.72 5.10 8.08
CA GLU A 198 -4.65 4.97 9.21
C GLU A 198 -5.44 3.65 9.17
N SER A 199 -5.53 2.96 10.31
CA SER A 199 -6.44 1.81 10.48
C SER A 199 -7.90 2.26 10.72
N LYS A 200 -8.78 2.02 9.74
CA LYS A 200 -10.24 2.19 9.84
C LYS A 200 -10.88 0.95 10.46
N GLY A 201 -11.85 1.15 11.34
CA GLY A 201 -12.64 0.08 11.97
C GLY A 201 -11.96 -0.73 13.09
N PHE A 202 -10.73 -0.39 13.48
CA PHE A 202 -10.01 -1.18 14.47
C PHE A 202 -10.75 -1.22 15.83
N GLY A 203 -11.15 -2.43 16.24
CA GLY A 203 -11.81 -2.68 17.52
C GLY A 203 -13.33 -2.41 17.55
N ASP A 204 -13.96 -2.11 16.41
CA ASP A 204 -15.42 -1.96 16.31
C ASP A 204 -16.17 -3.31 16.19
N GLN A 205 -15.52 -4.35 15.66
CA GLN A 205 -16.12 -5.67 15.42
C GLN A 205 -16.54 -6.39 16.71
N ILE A 206 -17.59 -7.22 16.68
CA ILE A 206 -17.98 -8.01 17.86
C ILE A 206 -16.89 -9.04 18.22
N ASN A 207 -16.39 -9.79 17.23
CA ASN A 207 -15.21 -10.62 17.42
C ASN A 207 -13.94 -9.81 17.14
N LYS A 208 -13.03 -9.77 18.12
CA LYS A 208 -11.81 -8.92 18.11
C LYS A 208 -10.50 -9.74 18.15
N THR A 209 -10.57 -11.07 18.09
CA THR A 209 -9.38 -11.94 18.22
C THR A 209 -8.35 -11.75 17.12
N GLU A 210 -8.78 -11.40 15.91
CA GLU A 210 -7.93 -11.33 14.72
C GLU A 210 -7.84 -9.91 14.11
N SER A 211 -8.34 -8.87 14.79
CA SER A 211 -8.37 -7.48 14.30
C SER A 211 -6.98 -6.89 13.97
N TYR A 212 -5.89 -7.53 14.40
CA TYR A 212 -4.52 -7.15 14.04
C TYR A 212 -4.03 -7.75 12.71
N LYS A 213 -4.65 -8.83 12.19
CA LYS A 213 -4.18 -9.52 10.97
C LYS A 213 -4.08 -8.60 9.75
N PRO A 214 -5.10 -7.81 9.37
CA PRO A 214 -5.02 -6.95 8.18
C PRO A 214 -3.95 -5.83 8.30
N ILE A 215 -3.56 -5.48 9.54
CA ILE A 215 -2.51 -4.49 9.80
C ILE A 215 -1.13 -5.15 9.64
N VAL A 216 -0.94 -6.34 10.20
CA VAL A 216 0.30 -7.13 10.06
C VAL A 216 0.51 -7.54 8.60
N GLU A 217 -0.53 -8.00 7.91
CA GLU A 217 -0.50 -8.33 6.48
C GLU A 217 -0.15 -7.13 5.60
N TYR A 218 -0.66 -5.94 5.92
CA TYR A 218 -0.29 -4.71 5.22
C TYR A 218 1.19 -4.36 5.42
N ILE A 219 1.73 -4.51 6.63
CA ILE A 219 3.15 -4.28 6.95
C ILE A 219 4.03 -5.29 6.19
N ASP A 220 3.70 -6.58 6.28
CA ASP A 220 4.40 -7.66 5.60
C ASP A 220 4.37 -7.47 4.07
N ALA A 221 3.27 -6.97 3.51
CA ALA A 221 3.17 -6.64 2.09
C ALA A 221 4.09 -5.48 1.67
N GLN A 222 4.38 -4.51 2.55
CA GLN A 222 5.40 -3.48 2.25
C GLN A 222 6.82 -4.04 2.31
N PHE A 223 7.11 -4.93 3.25
CA PHE A 223 8.42 -5.60 3.32
C PHE A 223 8.63 -6.57 2.15
N GLU A 224 7.63 -7.36 1.77
CA GLU A 224 7.66 -8.20 0.56
C GLU A 224 7.87 -7.34 -0.70
N LYS A 225 7.12 -6.24 -0.86
CA LYS A 225 7.29 -5.35 -2.02
C LYS A 225 8.71 -4.77 -2.12
N TYR A 226 9.32 -4.39 -0.99
CA TYR A 226 10.70 -3.91 -0.96
C TYR A 226 11.70 -5.04 -1.29
N LEU A 227 11.50 -6.24 -0.71
CA LEU A 227 12.31 -7.43 -0.98
C LEU A 227 12.25 -7.87 -2.44
N GLN A 228 11.06 -7.85 -3.06
CA GLN A 228 10.90 -8.14 -4.49
C GLN A 228 11.63 -7.13 -5.39
N GLU A 229 11.80 -5.88 -4.96
CA GLU A 229 12.61 -4.88 -5.68
C GLU A 229 14.12 -5.15 -5.48
N GLU A 230 14.53 -5.55 -4.28
CA GLU A 230 15.91 -5.98 -3.97
C GLU A 230 16.31 -7.23 -4.79
N LEU A 231 15.40 -8.19 -4.95
CA LEU A 231 15.62 -9.46 -5.66
C LEU A 231 15.69 -9.32 -7.20
N LYS A 232 15.36 -8.16 -7.78
CA LYS A 232 15.44 -7.96 -9.24
C LYS A 232 16.89 -7.94 -9.73
N ILE A 233 17.14 -8.67 -10.82
CA ILE A 233 18.44 -8.70 -11.51
C ILE A 233 18.80 -7.31 -12.08
N HIS A 234 17.82 -6.62 -12.69
CA HIS A 234 17.95 -5.25 -13.16
C HIS A 234 17.32 -4.28 -12.15
N ARG A 235 18.06 -3.98 -11.08
CA ARG A 235 17.70 -2.93 -10.12
C ARG A 235 17.76 -1.56 -10.82
N SER A 236 16.67 -0.80 -10.81
CA SER A 236 16.69 0.55 -11.38
C SER A 236 17.54 1.47 -10.50
N GLN A 237 18.44 2.26 -11.11
CA GLN A 237 19.35 3.17 -10.36
C GLN A 237 18.64 4.40 -9.74
N SER A 238 17.32 4.50 -9.90
CA SER A 238 16.46 5.36 -9.11
C SER A 238 16.52 5.01 -7.62
N PRO A 239 16.46 5.96 -6.68
CA PRO A 239 16.23 5.63 -5.28
C PRO A 239 14.95 4.81 -5.14
N LEU A 240 15.03 3.68 -4.43
CA LEU A 240 13.91 2.80 -4.14
C LEU A 240 12.80 3.62 -3.45
N SER A 241 11.58 3.57 -3.98
CA SER A 241 10.43 4.25 -3.37
C SER A 241 9.98 3.49 -2.13
N ASP A 242 10.66 3.74 -1.03
CA ASP A 242 10.47 3.06 0.24
C ASP A 242 9.03 3.22 0.75
N THR A 243 8.27 2.13 0.75
CA THR A 243 6.93 2.06 1.34
C THR A 243 6.88 1.29 2.66
N ARG A 244 8.04 0.90 3.23
CA ARG A 244 8.13 0.26 4.55
C ARG A 244 7.69 1.26 5.63
N ILE A 245 7.04 0.78 6.67
CA ILE A 245 6.53 1.66 7.75
C ILE A 245 7.67 1.95 8.72
N HIS A 246 8.04 3.23 8.85
CA HIS A 246 9.16 3.66 9.71
C HIS A 246 8.72 3.87 11.16
N CYS A 247 7.46 4.28 11.38
CA CYS A 247 6.92 4.58 12.70
C CYS A 247 5.45 4.13 12.81
N CYS A 248 5.09 3.48 13.92
CA CYS A 248 3.72 3.17 14.28
C CYS A 248 3.31 3.92 15.55
N LEU A 249 2.47 4.94 15.40
CA LEU A 249 1.84 5.65 16.51
C LEU A 249 0.66 4.80 17.02
N TYR A 250 0.83 4.14 18.16
CA TYR A 250 -0.23 3.34 18.77
C TYR A 250 -1.05 4.19 19.74
N ILE A 251 -2.22 4.65 19.29
CA ILE A 251 -3.04 5.63 20.01
C ILE A 251 -4.01 4.90 20.96
N LEU A 252 -3.59 4.82 22.22
CA LEU A 252 -4.33 4.28 23.35
C LEU A 252 -5.53 5.16 23.71
N SER A 253 -6.59 4.51 24.19
CA SER A 253 -7.77 5.17 24.75
C SER A 253 -7.44 5.72 26.15
N PRO A 254 -7.95 6.90 26.57
CA PRO A 254 -7.62 7.56 27.84
C PRO A 254 -8.29 6.91 29.07
N VAL A 255 -8.39 5.58 29.10
CA VAL A 255 -9.08 4.84 30.16
C VAL A 255 -8.10 4.61 31.31
N GLY A 256 -8.34 5.25 32.46
CA GLY A 256 -7.45 5.23 33.64
C GLY A 256 -7.20 3.88 34.32
N HIS A 257 -7.66 2.76 33.74
CA HIS A 257 -7.52 1.42 34.31
C HIS A 257 -6.24 0.68 33.88
N GLY A 258 -5.75 0.89 32.65
CA GLY A 258 -4.61 0.15 32.07
C GLY A 258 -4.77 -0.03 30.56
N LEU A 259 -4.01 -0.95 29.96
CA LEU A 259 -4.19 -1.40 28.57
C LEU A 259 -5.44 -2.28 28.44
N ARG A 260 -6.07 -2.26 27.27
CA ARG A 260 -7.14 -3.23 26.93
C ARG A 260 -6.52 -4.48 26.34
N ALA A 261 -7.13 -5.64 26.56
CA ALA A 261 -6.66 -6.92 26.01
C ALA A 261 -6.46 -6.89 24.48
N LEU A 262 -7.30 -6.17 23.72
CA LEU A 262 -7.11 -5.95 22.28
C LEU A 262 -5.82 -5.20 21.96
N ASP A 263 -5.50 -4.15 22.70
CA ASP A 263 -4.28 -3.37 22.47
C ASP A 263 -3.04 -4.21 22.82
N LEU A 264 -3.11 -4.98 23.92
CA LEU A 264 -2.05 -5.88 24.35
C LEU A 264 -1.73 -6.96 23.29
N VAL A 265 -2.75 -7.65 22.77
CA VAL A 265 -2.58 -8.64 21.70
C VAL A 265 -2.03 -8.00 20.42
N THR A 266 -2.55 -6.82 20.05
CA THR A 266 -2.15 -6.13 18.82
C THR A 266 -0.71 -5.63 18.88
N MET A 267 -0.30 -4.99 19.99
CA MET A 267 1.08 -4.55 20.19
C MET A 267 2.05 -5.74 20.26
N LYS A 268 1.64 -6.85 20.89
CA LYS A 268 2.43 -8.10 20.92
C LYS A 268 2.64 -8.69 19.52
N SER A 269 1.69 -8.56 18.59
CA SER A 269 1.87 -8.98 17.19
C SER A 269 2.66 -7.98 16.32
N LEU A 270 2.86 -6.74 16.77
CA LEU A 270 3.49 -5.67 15.98
C LEU A 270 4.92 -5.31 16.38
N HIS A 271 5.31 -5.49 17.65
CA HIS A 271 6.59 -4.99 18.17
C HIS A 271 7.83 -5.52 17.44
N THR A 272 7.77 -6.74 16.89
CA THR A 272 8.87 -7.30 16.09
C THR A 272 8.97 -6.73 14.68
N LYS A 273 7.94 -6.02 14.20
CA LYS A 273 7.78 -5.61 12.79
C LYS A 273 7.86 -4.11 12.53
N VAL A 274 7.52 -3.25 13.51
CA VAL A 274 7.56 -1.79 13.35
C VAL A 274 7.91 -1.12 14.67
N ASN A 275 8.62 0.01 14.62
CA ASN A 275 8.84 0.91 15.74
C ASN A 275 7.50 1.38 16.35
N LEU A 276 7.08 0.75 17.45
CA LEU A 276 5.87 1.11 18.19
C LEU A 276 6.15 2.30 19.12
N ILE A 277 5.47 3.43 18.91
CA ILE A 277 5.43 4.55 19.85
C ILE A 277 4.04 4.59 20.51
N PRO A 278 3.92 4.24 21.81
CA PRO A 278 2.65 4.27 22.51
C PRO A 278 2.27 5.70 22.91
N VAL A 279 1.04 6.10 22.58
CA VAL A 279 0.52 7.47 22.73
C VAL A 279 -0.86 7.43 23.37
N ILE A 280 -1.07 8.12 24.49
CA ILE A 280 -2.39 8.30 25.10
C ILE A 280 -3.11 9.43 24.37
N GLY A 281 -4.12 9.07 23.56
CA GLY A 281 -4.97 10.04 22.86
C GLY A 281 -6.03 10.65 23.80
N LYS A 282 -6.45 11.89 23.53
CA LYS A 282 -7.44 12.64 24.35
C LYS A 282 -7.00 12.77 25.82
N ALA A 283 -5.73 13.12 26.04
CA ALA A 283 -5.20 13.35 27.39
C ALA A 283 -5.93 14.46 28.17
N ASP A 284 -6.67 15.33 27.48
CA ASP A 284 -7.57 16.35 28.04
C ASP A 284 -8.80 15.79 28.77
N THR A 285 -8.96 14.46 28.79
CA THR A 285 -9.99 13.76 29.60
C THR A 285 -9.46 13.20 30.92
N ILE A 286 -8.17 13.34 31.22
CA ILE A 286 -7.50 12.76 32.41
C ILE A 286 -6.87 13.87 33.25
N THR A 287 -6.92 13.79 34.59
CA THR A 287 -6.16 14.72 35.44
C THR A 287 -4.67 14.35 35.50
N LYS A 288 -3.78 15.32 35.80
CA LYS A 288 -2.33 15.08 35.78
C LYS A 288 -1.87 13.93 36.70
N SER A 289 -2.47 13.82 37.89
CA SER A 289 -2.14 12.78 38.88
C SER A 289 -2.78 11.41 38.59
N GLU A 290 -3.75 11.34 37.68
CA GLU A 290 -4.25 10.10 37.09
C GLU A 290 -3.40 9.69 35.88
N LEU A 291 -2.95 10.67 35.08
CA LEU A 291 -2.09 10.44 33.92
C LEU A 291 -0.76 9.81 34.31
N GLU A 292 -0.11 10.29 35.39
CA GLU A 292 1.11 9.69 35.94
C GLU A 292 0.90 8.21 36.31
N LYS A 293 -0.21 7.91 37.02
CA LYS A 293 -0.58 6.53 37.38
C LYS A 293 -0.88 5.67 36.16
N LEU A 294 -1.50 6.24 35.12
CA LEU A 294 -1.80 5.55 33.87
C LEU A 294 -0.53 5.26 33.07
N ARG A 295 0.42 6.21 32.95
CA ARG A 295 1.74 5.97 32.37
C ARG A 295 2.44 4.80 33.08
N SER A 296 2.53 4.84 34.42
CA SER A 296 3.15 3.76 35.19
C SER A 296 2.47 2.39 34.99
N ARG A 297 1.14 2.34 34.93
CA ARG A 297 0.39 1.09 34.64
C ARG A 297 0.70 0.56 33.24
N ILE A 298 0.59 1.40 32.21
CA ILE A 298 0.87 1.01 30.82
C ILE A 298 2.30 0.48 30.70
N THR A 299 3.30 1.21 31.20
CA THR A 299 4.71 0.80 31.11
C THR A 299 4.97 -0.52 31.86
N ASN A 300 4.36 -0.72 33.02
CA ASN A 300 4.45 -1.99 33.76
C ASN A 300 3.78 -3.14 32.99
N GLU A 301 2.61 -2.93 32.38
CA GLU A 301 1.89 -3.95 31.61
C GLU A 301 2.59 -4.32 30.30
N LEU A 302 3.22 -3.36 29.60
CA LEU A 302 4.07 -3.61 28.43
C LEU A 302 5.28 -4.46 28.81
N ASN A 303 6.01 -4.06 29.86
CA ASN A 303 7.19 -4.78 30.36
C ASN A 303 6.82 -6.21 30.82
N ALA A 304 5.73 -6.37 31.58
CA ALA A 304 5.27 -7.68 32.09
C ALA A 304 4.84 -8.65 30.97
N ASN A 305 4.48 -8.15 29.79
CA ASN A 305 4.10 -8.96 28.64
C ASN A 305 5.24 -9.17 27.62
N GLY A 306 6.42 -8.59 27.87
CA GLY A 306 7.58 -8.65 26.98
C GLY A 306 7.42 -7.83 25.70
N ILE A 307 6.58 -6.78 25.72
CA ILE A 307 6.32 -5.96 24.52
C ILE A 307 7.39 -4.87 24.44
N GLU A 308 8.35 -5.06 23.55
CA GLU A 308 9.28 -4.00 23.18
C GLU A 308 8.52 -2.83 22.52
N TYR A 309 8.91 -1.61 22.85
CA TYR A 309 8.43 -0.40 22.19
C TYR A 309 9.65 0.47 21.88
N TYR A 310 9.53 1.33 20.87
CA TYR A 310 10.62 2.16 20.41
C TYR A 310 11.09 3.10 21.53
N ARG A 311 12.40 3.09 21.77
CA ARG A 311 13.10 3.95 22.73
C ARG A 311 14.06 4.80 21.92
N PHE A 312 14.06 6.10 22.19
CA PHE A 312 14.93 7.03 21.48
C PHE A 312 16.41 6.75 21.83
N PRO A 313 17.33 6.72 20.86
CA PRO A 313 18.75 6.42 21.09
C PRO A 313 19.40 7.50 21.97
N VAL A 314 20.44 7.12 22.70
CA VAL A 314 21.16 8.00 23.65
C VAL A 314 22.67 8.03 23.36
N ASP A 315 23.07 7.46 22.21
CA ASP A 315 24.46 7.24 21.81
C ASP A 315 25.11 8.52 21.23
N ASP A 316 24.31 9.42 20.68
CA ASP A 316 24.73 10.75 20.24
C ASP A 316 24.60 11.77 21.41
N PRO A 317 25.72 12.35 21.89
CA PRO A 317 25.72 13.26 23.04
C PRO A 317 24.94 14.57 22.78
N ASP A 318 24.78 15.02 21.53
CA ASP A 318 24.08 16.28 21.24
C ASP A 318 22.55 16.16 21.41
N VAL A 319 22.02 14.93 21.41
CA VAL A 319 20.58 14.63 21.61
C VAL A 319 20.28 13.76 22.84
N ALA A 320 21.30 13.21 23.50
CA ALA A 320 21.19 12.28 24.63
C ALA A 320 20.27 12.78 25.77
N ASP A 321 20.43 14.03 26.23
CA ASP A 321 19.61 14.61 27.31
C ASP A 321 18.12 14.72 26.91
N ILE A 322 17.87 15.09 25.65
CA ILE A 322 16.53 15.27 25.09
C ILE A 322 15.85 13.91 24.96
N ASN A 323 16.54 12.94 24.35
CA ASN A 323 16.03 11.58 24.15
C ASN A 323 15.83 10.85 25.49
N THR A 324 16.72 11.03 26.48
CA THR A 324 16.54 10.51 27.86
C THR A 324 15.29 11.07 28.51
N THR A 325 15.07 12.40 28.41
CA THR A 325 13.87 13.06 28.96
C THR A 325 12.59 12.54 28.29
N ASN A 326 12.61 12.34 26.97
CA ASN A 326 11.42 11.90 26.22
C ASN A 326 11.14 10.39 26.36
N ASN A 327 12.18 9.56 26.56
CA ASN A 327 12.04 8.17 26.99
C ASN A 327 11.29 8.07 28.34
N ALA A 328 11.59 8.95 29.30
CA ALA A 328 10.89 8.99 30.59
C ALA A 328 9.43 9.50 30.51
N LEU A 329 9.07 10.27 29.47
CA LEU A 329 7.70 10.74 29.22
C LEU A 329 6.81 9.70 28.49
N THR A 330 7.39 8.61 27.99
CA THR A 330 6.67 7.59 27.23
C THR A 330 5.81 6.70 28.17
N PRO A 331 4.50 6.49 27.90
CA PRO A 331 3.74 6.92 26.73
C PRO A 331 3.31 8.40 26.75
N PHE A 332 3.47 9.07 25.59
CA PHE A 332 3.15 10.49 25.42
C PHE A 332 1.65 10.75 25.53
N ALA A 333 1.27 11.81 26.25
CA ALA A 333 -0.10 12.22 26.50
C ALA A 333 -0.48 13.39 25.58
N VAL A 334 -1.30 13.15 24.55
CA VAL A 334 -1.56 14.14 23.49
C VAL A 334 -3.01 14.57 23.39
N VAL A 335 -3.17 15.82 22.97
CA VAL A 335 -4.43 16.46 22.60
C VAL A 335 -4.28 16.97 21.17
N ALA A 336 -5.29 16.74 20.33
CA ALA A 336 -5.26 17.12 18.92
C ALA A 336 -6.54 17.86 18.51
N SER A 337 -6.39 18.91 17.71
CA SER A 337 -7.47 19.74 17.19
C SER A 337 -7.02 20.40 15.90
N ASN A 338 -7.94 20.53 14.96
CA ASN A 338 -7.75 21.28 13.71
C ASN A 338 -8.24 22.73 13.85
N ASP A 339 -8.83 23.08 14.99
CA ASP A 339 -9.46 24.37 15.24
C ASP A 339 -8.46 25.39 15.81
N PHE A 340 -8.48 26.59 15.24
CA PHE A 340 -7.59 27.70 15.59
C PHE A 340 -8.35 28.76 16.38
N ILE A 341 -8.01 28.93 17.64
CA ILE A 341 -8.62 29.93 18.52
C ILE A 341 -7.72 31.16 18.55
N ARG A 342 -8.33 32.35 18.40
CA ARG A 342 -7.61 33.62 18.51
C ARG A 342 -7.49 34.04 19.97
N ILE A 343 -6.25 34.11 20.46
CA ILE A 343 -5.92 34.54 21.82
C ILE A 343 -5.06 35.79 21.70
N GLY A 344 -5.69 36.95 21.92
CA GLY A 344 -5.09 38.26 21.65
C GLY A 344 -4.79 38.47 20.15
N SER A 345 -3.51 38.56 19.82
CA SER A 345 -2.99 38.75 18.46
C SER A 345 -2.58 37.46 17.75
N LYS A 346 -2.53 36.31 18.45
CA LYS A 346 -2.11 35.02 17.87
C LYS A 346 -3.29 34.08 17.65
N HIS A 347 -3.25 33.33 16.56
CA HIS A 347 -4.11 32.16 16.35
C HIS A 347 -3.32 30.92 16.79
N ILE A 348 -3.90 30.11 17.68
CA ILE A 348 -3.24 28.94 18.29
C ILE A 348 -4.17 27.73 18.15
N ARG A 349 -3.61 26.56 17.84
CA ARG A 349 -4.37 25.30 17.78
C ARG A 349 -4.76 24.84 19.18
N ALA A 350 -6.06 24.67 19.39
CA ALA A 350 -6.61 24.45 20.72
C ALA A 350 -7.97 23.75 20.69
N ARG A 351 -8.43 23.29 21.86
CA ARG A 351 -9.82 22.88 22.10
C ARG A 351 -10.48 23.84 23.08
N GLN A 352 -11.69 24.28 22.75
CA GLN A 352 -12.51 25.10 23.65
C GLN A 352 -13.50 24.22 24.43
N TYR A 353 -13.56 24.43 25.73
CA TYR A 353 -14.54 23.85 26.63
C TYR A 353 -15.28 24.95 27.40
N PRO A 354 -16.49 24.69 27.94
CA PRO A 354 -17.20 25.67 28.77
C PRO A 354 -16.41 26.18 29.98
N TRP A 355 -15.45 25.38 30.46
CA TRP A 355 -14.61 25.69 31.62
C TRP A 355 -13.19 26.21 31.28
N GLY A 356 -12.81 26.32 30.00
CA GLY A 356 -11.48 26.81 29.60
C GLY A 356 -11.01 26.33 28.24
N THR A 357 -9.77 26.68 27.88
CA THR A 357 -9.20 26.41 26.56
C THR A 357 -7.89 25.64 26.66
N VAL A 358 -7.83 24.44 26.07
CA VAL A 358 -6.65 23.58 26.05
C VAL A 358 -5.80 23.90 24.82
N HIS A 359 -4.74 24.69 25.00
CA HIS A 359 -3.73 24.91 23.96
C HIS A 359 -2.93 23.63 23.71
N ILE A 360 -2.73 23.25 22.46
CA ILE A 360 -2.02 22.01 22.07
C ILE A 360 -0.51 22.20 22.00
N GLU A 361 -0.05 23.41 21.65
CA GLU A 361 1.36 23.75 21.50
C GLU A 361 1.98 24.26 22.84
N ASN A 362 1.39 23.88 23.97
CA ASN A 362 1.85 24.21 25.31
C ASN A 362 2.21 22.92 26.08
N GLU A 363 3.50 22.72 26.38
CA GLU A 363 3.99 21.55 27.12
C GLU A 363 3.36 21.41 28.52
N ASN A 364 2.87 22.51 29.10
CA ASN A 364 2.15 22.48 30.37
C ASN A 364 0.75 21.84 30.28
N HIS A 365 0.22 21.63 29.08
CA HIS A 365 -1.10 21.04 28.82
C HIS A 365 -1.01 19.62 28.27
N CYS A 366 -0.12 19.37 27.30
CA CYS A 366 0.06 18.03 26.70
C CYS A 366 1.43 17.89 26.03
N ASP A 367 1.87 16.65 25.84
CA ASP A 367 3.19 16.32 25.29
C ASP A 367 3.26 16.43 23.75
N PHE A 368 2.26 17.03 23.09
CA PHE A 368 2.14 17.05 21.63
C PHE A 368 3.38 17.66 20.94
N VAL A 369 3.95 18.72 21.52
CA VAL A 369 5.20 19.34 21.04
C VAL A 369 6.36 18.34 21.09
N ARG A 370 6.49 17.58 22.18
CA ARG A 370 7.53 16.56 22.35
C ARG A 370 7.35 15.41 21.36
N LEU A 371 6.13 14.89 21.19
CA LEU A 371 5.87 13.84 20.19
C LEU A 371 6.20 14.32 18.76
N ARG A 372 5.79 15.54 18.40
CA ARG A 372 6.06 16.13 17.08
C ARG A 372 7.55 16.28 16.81
N ASP A 373 8.28 16.93 17.71
CA ASP A 373 9.70 17.20 17.54
C ASP A 373 10.53 15.88 17.60
N MET A 374 10.10 14.88 18.37
CA MET A 374 10.71 13.55 18.35
C MET A 374 10.52 12.79 17.03
N VAL A 375 9.29 12.73 16.51
CA VAL A 375 8.94 11.93 15.32
C VAL A 375 9.37 12.61 14.00
N ILE A 376 9.36 13.95 13.95
CA ILE A 376 9.59 14.70 12.71
C ILE A 376 10.98 15.36 12.68
N ARG A 377 11.50 15.87 13.81
CA ARG A 377 12.67 16.76 13.79
C ARG A 377 13.97 16.09 14.22
N VAL A 378 13.95 15.20 15.22
CA VAL A 378 15.17 14.59 15.78
C VAL A 378 15.39 13.18 15.28
N ASN A 379 14.46 12.25 15.55
CA ASN A 379 14.72 10.82 15.38
C ASN A 379 14.11 10.23 14.09
N MET A 380 13.88 11.05 13.05
CA MET A 380 13.28 10.57 11.79
C MET A 380 14.19 9.57 11.07
N GLU A 381 15.51 9.81 11.04
CA GLU A 381 16.46 8.92 10.38
C GLU A 381 16.68 7.63 11.17
N ASP A 382 16.81 7.71 12.50
CA ASP A 382 16.90 6.51 13.36
C ASP A 382 15.65 5.60 13.25
N LEU A 383 14.45 6.18 13.11
CA LEU A 383 13.23 5.42 12.81
C LEU A 383 13.29 4.70 11.45
N ARG A 384 13.96 5.28 10.45
CA ARG A 384 14.18 4.65 9.14
C ARG A 384 15.26 3.56 9.22
N ASP A 385 16.37 3.85 9.89
CA ASP A 385 17.52 2.94 10.03
C ASP A 385 17.21 1.75 10.94
N THR A 386 16.44 1.93 12.02
CA THR A 386 15.92 0.82 12.84
C THR A 386 14.91 -0.02 12.05
N THR A 387 14.04 0.59 11.24
CA THR A 387 13.16 -0.16 10.34
C THR A 387 13.95 -0.95 9.29
N HIS A 388 15.08 -0.45 8.78
CA HIS A 388 15.92 -1.20 7.87
C HIS A 388 16.71 -2.33 8.57
N SER A 389 17.50 -1.98 9.59
CA SER A 389 18.51 -2.86 10.20
C SER A 389 17.93 -3.91 11.12
N LYS A 390 16.82 -3.61 11.81
CA LYS A 390 16.17 -4.53 12.77
C LYS A 390 14.94 -5.19 12.17
N HIS A 391 13.94 -4.42 11.75
CA HIS A 391 12.64 -4.96 11.36
C HIS A 391 12.65 -5.59 9.95
N TYR A 392 13.19 -4.89 8.95
CA TYR A 392 13.27 -5.42 7.60
C TYR A 392 14.24 -6.60 7.48
N GLU A 393 15.44 -6.55 8.08
CA GLU A 393 16.34 -7.71 8.07
C GLU A 393 15.77 -8.93 8.83
N LEU A 394 15.02 -8.74 9.92
CA LEU A 394 14.32 -9.85 10.58
C LEU A 394 13.29 -10.50 9.65
N TYR A 395 12.47 -9.70 8.97
CA TYR A 395 11.52 -10.18 7.96
C TYR A 395 12.25 -10.89 6.82
N ARG A 396 13.27 -10.25 6.24
CA ARG A 396 14.07 -10.72 5.11
C ARG A 396 14.76 -12.04 5.41
N ARG A 397 15.37 -12.21 6.58
CA ARG A 397 15.97 -13.49 7.03
C ARG A 397 14.94 -14.62 7.04
N VAL A 398 13.80 -14.42 7.71
CA VAL A 398 12.73 -15.43 7.79
C VAL A 398 12.14 -15.72 6.40
N ARG A 399 12.00 -14.69 5.56
CA ARG A 399 11.42 -14.82 4.23
C ARG A 399 12.35 -15.54 3.24
N LEU A 400 13.66 -15.27 3.30
CA LEU A 400 14.66 -15.99 2.52
C LEU A 400 14.77 -17.46 2.97
N GLN A 401 14.73 -17.74 4.28
CA GLN A 401 14.65 -19.11 4.79
C GLN A 401 13.41 -19.85 4.22
N GLN A 402 12.22 -19.24 4.28
CA GLN A 402 10.99 -19.78 3.68
C GLN A 402 11.06 -19.99 2.15
N MET A 403 11.92 -19.24 1.45
CA MET A 403 12.11 -19.36 0.00
C MET A 403 13.14 -20.44 -0.41
N GLY A 404 13.76 -21.12 0.55
CA GLY A 404 14.78 -22.16 0.32
C GLY A 404 16.23 -21.66 0.34
N PHE A 405 16.49 -20.50 0.94
CA PHE A 405 17.84 -19.93 1.14
C PHE A 405 18.35 -20.07 2.59
N GLY A 406 17.76 -20.96 3.38
CA GLY A 406 18.28 -21.32 4.70
C GLY A 406 19.17 -22.56 4.60
N SER A 407 20.31 -22.56 5.30
CA SER A 407 21.04 -23.79 5.59
C SER A 407 20.17 -24.66 6.49
N GLU A 408 19.72 -25.82 6.02
CA GLU A 408 19.21 -26.87 6.89
C GLU A 408 20.40 -27.59 7.53
N ASP A 409 20.94 -27.02 8.61
CA ASP A 409 22.04 -27.57 9.39
C ASP A 409 21.59 -28.80 10.24
N ASN A 410 21.19 -29.85 9.54
CA ASN A 410 21.55 -31.25 9.81
C ASN A 410 21.64 -31.71 11.28
N GLU A 411 20.53 -31.64 12.03
CA GLU A 411 20.50 -32.04 13.45
C GLU A 411 19.92 -33.46 13.70
N MET A 412 19.88 -34.35 12.68
CA MET A 412 19.44 -35.74 12.89
C MET A 412 20.13 -36.82 12.04
N ASN A 413 21.47 -36.81 12.00
CA ASN A 413 22.28 -38.03 11.82
C ASN A 413 23.72 -37.84 12.31
N GLY A 414 23.99 -38.17 13.57
CA GLY A 414 25.32 -38.05 14.17
C GLY A 414 26.20 -39.27 13.90
N HIS A 415 27.01 -39.26 12.84
CA HIS A 415 28.14 -40.18 12.68
C HIS A 415 29.25 -39.65 11.74
N GLY A 416 30.47 -39.53 12.28
CA GLY A 416 31.73 -39.82 11.58
C GLY A 416 32.30 -38.79 10.60
N ASP A 417 33.48 -38.27 10.94
CA ASP A 417 34.53 -37.68 10.10
C ASP A 417 34.23 -37.34 8.62
N GLY A 418 34.25 -36.05 8.31
CA GLY A 418 34.35 -35.56 6.93
C GLY A 418 34.41 -34.04 6.84
N GLN A 419 35.38 -33.48 6.12
CA GLN A 419 35.42 -32.05 5.80
C GLN A 419 34.30 -31.72 4.81
N SER A 420 33.18 -31.18 5.31
CA SER A 420 32.08 -30.68 4.48
C SER A 420 32.08 -29.15 4.50
N TYR A 421 32.31 -28.53 3.35
CA TYR A 421 32.05 -27.10 3.18
C TYR A 421 30.54 -26.88 3.19
N GLY A 422 30.05 -26.06 4.12
CA GLY A 422 28.62 -25.78 4.29
C GLY A 422 27.97 -25.32 2.98
N HIS A 423 27.20 -26.19 2.35
CA HIS A 423 26.60 -25.95 1.05
C HIS A 423 25.31 -25.14 1.18
N SER A 424 25.48 -23.86 1.55
CA SER A 424 24.43 -22.86 1.35
C SER A 424 24.08 -22.83 -0.13
N THR A 425 22.85 -23.22 -0.46
CA THR A 425 22.32 -23.19 -1.82
C THR A 425 22.51 -21.81 -2.43
N SER A 426 23.23 -21.73 -3.56
CA SER A 426 23.66 -20.43 -4.07
C SER A 426 22.46 -19.62 -4.56
N PHE A 427 22.46 -18.30 -4.34
CA PHE A 427 21.41 -17.40 -4.84
C PHE A 427 21.13 -17.60 -6.34
N LYS A 428 22.19 -17.87 -7.11
CA LYS A 428 22.13 -18.21 -8.54
C LYS A 428 21.40 -19.53 -8.79
N GLU A 429 21.70 -20.55 -8.00
CA GLU A 429 21.27 -21.93 -8.17
C GLU A 429 19.77 -22.12 -7.86
N THR A 430 19.25 -21.47 -6.81
CA THR A 430 17.79 -21.47 -6.53
C THR A 430 17.00 -20.72 -7.61
N PHE A 431 17.58 -19.67 -8.19
CA PHE A 431 16.99 -18.95 -9.34
C PHE A 431 17.06 -19.78 -10.63
N GLU A 432 18.17 -20.46 -10.89
CA GLU A 432 18.33 -21.37 -12.03
C GLU A 432 17.37 -22.56 -11.88
N TRP A 433 17.23 -23.17 -10.70
CA TRP A 433 16.26 -24.23 -10.43
C TRP A 433 14.81 -23.75 -10.64
N ARG A 434 14.41 -22.59 -10.10
CA ARG A 434 13.04 -22.07 -10.27
C ARG A 434 12.75 -21.70 -11.73
N ARG A 435 13.75 -21.21 -12.47
CA ARG A 435 13.68 -21.01 -13.93
C ARG A 435 13.57 -22.34 -14.67
N GLN A 436 14.33 -23.37 -14.26
CA GLN A 436 14.34 -24.70 -14.86
C GLN A 436 12.97 -25.36 -14.68
N ALA A 437 12.41 -25.35 -13.47
CA ALA A 437 11.08 -25.88 -13.17
C ALA A 437 9.95 -25.14 -13.92
N HIS A 438 10.09 -23.82 -14.17
CA HIS A 438 9.14 -23.09 -15.01
C HIS A 438 9.28 -23.45 -16.50
N LEU A 439 10.50 -23.65 -17.00
CA LEU A 439 10.77 -24.15 -18.35
C LEU A 439 10.22 -25.58 -18.54
N GLU A 440 10.47 -26.46 -17.57
CA GLU A 440 9.96 -27.83 -17.52
C GLU A 440 8.42 -27.86 -17.45
N SER A 441 7.80 -26.97 -16.66
CA SER A 441 6.34 -26.82 -16.62
C SER A 441 5.75 -26.35 -17.95
N LEU A 442 6.44 -25.46 -18.67
CA LEU A 442 6.06 -25.06 -20.03
C LEU A 442 6.25 -26.19 -21.04
N GLN A 443 7.39 -26.88 -21.02
CA GLN A 443 7.68 -28.02 -21.90
C GLN A 443 6.67 -29.16 -21.68
N ARG A 444 6.39 -29.53 -20.43
CA ARG A 444 5.38 -30.53 -20.10
C ARG A 444 3.99 -30.15 -20.60
N ARG A 445 3.62 -28.86 -20.49
CA ARG A 445 2.35 -28.35 -21.05
C ARG A 445 2.34 -28.34 -22.59
N GLU A 446 3.48 -28.13 -23.23
CA GLU A 446 3.65 -28.28 -24.68
C GLU A 446 3.53 -29.75 -25.12
N GLU A 447 4.13 -30.68 -24.36
CA GLU A 447 4.03 -32.12 -24.57
C GLU A 447 2.61 -32.66 -24.33
N ASP A 448 1.90 -32.18 -23.31
CA ASP A 448 0.49 -32.47 -23.07
C ASP A 448 -0.38 -31.99 -24.25
N MET A 449 -0.13 -30.78 -24.78
CA MET A 449 -0.82 -30.28 -25.98
C MET A 449 -0.46 -31.08 -27.24
N ARG A 450 0.81 -31.47 -27.40
CA ARG A 450 1.32 -32.22 -28.56
C ARG A 450 0.82 -33.66 -28.57
N THR A 451 0.79 -34.34 -27.43
CA THR A 451 0.23 -35.69 -27.28
C THR A 451 -1.29 -35.67 -27.50
N ALA A 452 -2.00 -34.70 -26.90
CA ALA A 452 -3.44 -34.51 -27.15
C ALA A 452 -3.76 -34.11 -28.60
N PHE A 453 -2.82 -33.52 -29.36
CA PHE A 453 -2.95 -33.30 -30.80
C PHE A 453 -2.72 -34.60 -31.59
N VAL A 454 -1.61 -35.30 -31.34
CA VAL A 454 -1.28 -36.58 -32.01
C VAL A 454 -2.37 -37.63 -31.78
N GLN A 455 -2.94 -37.71 -30.58
CA GLN A 455 -4.05 -38.61 -30.30
C GLN A 455 -5.31 -38.24 -31.09
N ARG A 456 -5.71 -36.96 -31.13
CA ARG A 456 -6.85 -36.50 -31.95
C ARG A 456 -6.63 -36.71 -33.45
N VAL A 457 -5.39 -36.58 -33.94
CA VAL A 457 -5.03 -36.93 -35.33
C VAL A 457 -5.20 -38.42 -35.57
N LYS A 458 -4.70 -39.28 -34.68
CA LYS A 458 -4.82 -40.75 -34.77
C LYS A 458 -6.28 -41.22 -34.70
N GLU A 459 -7.09 -40.63 -33.83
CA GLU A 459 -8.54 -40.88 -33.75
C GLU A 459 -9.25 -40.48 -35.05
N LYS A 460 -8.91 -39.32 -35.63
CA LYS A 460 -9.46 -38.87 -36.92
C LYS A 460 -8.97 -39.71 -38.11
N GLU A 461 -7.73 -40.19 -38.10
CA GLU A 461 -7.21 -41.12 -39.10
C GLU A 461 -7.95 -42.46 -39.03
N GLN A 462 -8.21 -42.99 -37.83
CA GLN A 462 -9.01 -44.20 -37.64
C GLN A 462 -10.46 -44.02 -38.10
N GLU A 463 -11.12 -42.91 -37.75
CA GLU A 463 -12.48 -42.58 -38.21
C GLU A 463 -12.55 -42.47 -39.74
N LEU A 464 -11.54 -41.86 -40.39
CA LEU A 464 -11.48 -41.72 -41.84
C LEU A 464 -11.25 -43.08 -42.52
N LYS A 465 -10.35 -43.90 -41.97
CA LYS A 465 -10.04 -45.27 -42.45
C LYS A 465 -11.19 -46.25 -42.25
N GLU A 466 -12.03 -46.05 -41.23
CA GLU A 466 -13.27 -46.79 -41.06
C GLU A 466 -14.31 -46.39 -42.11
N LYS A 467 -14.51 -45.08 -42.33
CA LYS A 467 -15.38 -44.58 -43.41
C LYS A 467 -14.93 -45.02 -44.80
N GLU A 468 -13.63 -45.05 -45.06
CA GLU A 468 -13.05 -45.56 -46.31
C GLU A 468 -13.38 -47.04 -46.52
N ARG A 469 -13.20 -47.88 -45.48
CA ARG A 469 -13.57 -49.30 -45.52
C ARG A 469 -15.08 -49.50 -45.72
N ASP A 470 -15.91 -48.71 -45.05
CA ASP A 470 -17.37 -48.81 -45.18
C ASP A 470 -17.84 -48.35 -46.57
N LEU A 471 -17.25 -47.28 -47.12
CA LEU A 471 -17.48 -46.83 -48.50
C LEU A 471 -17.06 -47.90 -49.52
N HIS A 472 -15.90 -48.51 -49.34
CA HIS A 472 -15.42 -49.61 -50.19
C HIS A 472 -16.32 -50.85 -50.11
N THR A 473 -16.84 -51.17 -48.92
CA THR A 473 -17.78 -52.28 -48.70
C THR A 473 -19.14 -52.00 -49.36
N ARG A 474 -19.63 -50.76 -49.32
CA ARG A 474 -20.83 -50.32 -50.05
C ARG A 474 -20.62 -50.38 -51.56
N PHE A 475 -19.46 -49.98 -52.06
CA PHE A 475 -19.10 -50.06 -53.48
C PHE A 475 -19.06 -51.52 -53.97
N GLU A 476 -18.40 -52.43 -53.23
CA GLU A 476 -18.38 -53.86 -53.56
C GLU A 476 -19.74 -54.55 -53.41
N ARG A 477 -20.65 -54.05 -52.57
CA ARG A 477 -22.06 -54.47 -52.55
C ARG A 477 -22.78 -54.03 -53.83
N SER A 478 -22.80 -52.73 -54.13
CA SER A 478 -23.47 -52.17 -55.31
C SER A 478 -23.00 -52.88 -56.58
N LYS A 479 -21.69 -53.04 -56.74
CA LYS A 479 -21.06 -53.74 -57.87
C LYS A 479 -21.48 -55.21 -58.01
N ARG A 480 -21.89 -55.90 -56.94
CA ARG A 480 -22.49 -57.25 -57.04
C ARG A 480 -23.95 -57.18 -57.43
N GLU A 481 -24.70 -56.25 -56.84
CA GLU A 481 -26.10 -55.99 -57.18
C GLU A 481 -26.23 -55.63 -58.68
N ASP A 482 -25.34 -54.78 -59.22
CA ASP A 482 -25.22 -54.46 -60.66
C ASP A 482 -24.93 -55.71 -61.52
N ILE A 483 -24.06 -56.62 -61.05
CA ILE A 483 -23.69 -57.85 -61.77
C ILE A 483 -24.82 -58.89 -61.73
N GLU A 484 -25.56 -58.96 -60.63
CA GLU A 484 -26.71 -59.86 -60.46
C GLU A 484 -27.94 -59.36 -61.22
N GLU A 485 -28.21 -58.04 -61.22
CA GLU A 485 -29.21 -57.42 -62.08
C GLU A 485 -28.88 -57.63 -63.55
N LYS A 486 -27.63 -57.39 -63.97
CA LYS A 486 -27.20 -57.64 -65.35
C LYS A 486 -27.44 -59.09 -65.78
N LYS A 487 -27.09 -60.07 -64.93
CA LYS A 487 -27.34 -61.51 -65.20
C LYS A 487 -28.84 -61.81 -65.28
N ARG A 488 -29.65 -61.22 -64.40
CA ARG A 488 -31.12 -61.36 -64.42
C ARG A 488 -31.71 -60.81 -65.72
N LEU A 489 -31.33 -59.60 -66.12
CA LEU A 489 -31.75 -58.98 -67.39
C LEU A 489 -31.27 -59.78 -68.61
N GLU A 490 -30.10 -60.41 -68.55
CA GLU A 490 -29.59 -61.29 -69.60
C GLU A 490 -30.38 -62.61 -69.71
N LEU A 491 -30.78 -63.20 -68.58
CA LEU A 491 -31.68 -64.36 -68.55
C LEU A 491 -33.09 -63.99 -69.04
N GLU A 492 -33.65 -62.87 -68.59
CA GLU A 492 -34.96 -62.36 -69.01
C GLU A 492 -34.99 -62.03 -70.51
N LYS A 493 -33.92 -61.40 -71.03
CA LYS A 493 -33.70 -61.21 -72.47
C LYS A 493 -33.65 -62.54 -73.22
N ASN A 494 -32.94 -63.54 -72.70
CA ASN A 494 -32.83 -64.85 -73.38
C ASN A 494 -34.18 -65.59 -73.40
N LEU A 495 -34.97 -65.53 -72.33
CA LEU A 495 -36.34 -66.05 -72.28
C LEU A 495 -37.25 -65.32 -73.28
N LEU A 496 -37.21 -63.99 -73.33
CA LEU A 496 -37.95 -63.21 -74.33
C LEU A 496 -37.50 -63.51 -75.76
N GLU A 497 -36.20 -63.76 -75.98
CA GLU A 497 -35.72 -64.24 -77.28
C GLU A 497 -36.25 -65.64 -77.63
N GLU A 498 -36.36 -66.57 -76.69
CA GLU A 498 -36.98 -67.89 -76.91
C GLU A 498 -38.49 -67.78 -77.13
N GLU A 499 -39.20 -66.92 -76.40
CA GLU A 499 -40.60 -66.62 -76.66
C GLU A 499 -40.78 -66.05 -78.07
N ILE A 500 -39.97 -65.06 -78.47
CA ILE A 500 -39.96 -64.48 -79.82
C ILE A 500 -39.61 -65.53 -80.88
N LYS A 501 -38.66 -66.45 -80.63
CA LYS A 501 -38.34 -67.57 -81.53
C LYS A 501 -39.54 -68.52 -81.65
N SER A 502 -40.19 -68.89 -80.54
CA SER A 502 -41.36 -69.78 -80.53
C SER A 502 -42.62 -69.14 -81.13
N PHE A 503 -42.76 -67.81 -81.00
CA PHE A 503 -43.84 -67.02 -81.58
C PHE A 503 -43.64 -66.87 -83.08
N ASN A 504 -42.41 -66.58 -83.53
CA ASN A 504 -42.09 -66.56 -84.96
C ASN A 504 -42.22 -67.96 -85.58
N ALA A 505 -41.80 -69.03 -84.90
CA ALA A 505 -41.99 -70.40 -85.37
C ALA A 505 -43.48 -70.76 -85.52
N ARG A 506 -44.32 -70.43 -84.53
CA ARG A 506 -45.79 -70.57 -84.62
C ARG A 506 -46.38 -69.70 -85.74
N LYS A 507 -45.93 -68.46 -85.87
CA LYS A 507 -46.34 -67.54 -86.95
C LYS A 507 -45.97 -68.08 -88.34
N THR A 508 -44.78 -68.65 -88.52
CA THR A 508 -44.40 -69.30 -89.79
C THR A 508 -45.20 -70.56 -90.06
N ALA A 509 -45.52 -71.37 -89.04
CA ALA A 509 -46.35 -72.57 -89.20
C ALA A 509 -47.82 -72.23 -89.55
N VAL A 510 -48.36 -71.16 -88.97
CA VAL A 510 -49.70 -70.65 -89.32
C VAL A 510 -49.70 -70.05 -90.72
N LEU A 511 -48.68 -69.28 -91.10
CA LEU A 511 -48.54 -68.75 -92.46
C LEU A 511 -48.36 -69.87 -93.51
N SER A 512 -47.58 -70.92 -93.23
CA SER A 512 -47.42 -72.05 -94.15
C SER A 512 -48.70 -72.86 -94.33
N ASN A 513 -49.50 -73.03 -93.27
CA ASN A 513 -50.79 -73.75 -93.36
C ASN A 513 -51.93 -72.88 -93.92
N SER A 514 -51.78 -71.56 -93.99
CA SER A 514 -52.85 -70.63 -94.39
C SER A 514 -52.63 -69.94 -95.75
N THR A 515 -51.61 -70.32 -96.54
CA THR A 515 -51.31 -69.60 -97.80
C THR A 515 -50.86 -70.51 -98.95
N LEU A 516 -51.77 -71.38 -99.39
CA LEU A 516 -51.76 -71.98 -100.75
C LEU A 516 -53.08 -71.71 -101.50
N VAL A 517 -53.45 -70.44 -101.61
CA VAL A 517 -54.42 -69.95 -102.62
C VAL A 517 -53.82 -68.75 -103.35
N HIS A 518 -54.23 -68.58 -104.62
CA HIS A 518 -53.55 -67.84 -105.69
C HIS A 518 -53.74 -66.27 -105.62
N PRO A 519 -53.24 -65.44 -106.58
CA PRO A 519 -52.50 -64.22 -106.23
C PRO A 519 -53.17 -62.90 -106.63
N GLY A 520 -52.57 -61.76 -106.28
CA GLY A 520 -52.99 -60.44 -106.80
C GLY A 520 -52.00 -59.29 -106.59
N ALA A 521 -51.82 -58.51 -107.66
CA ALA A 521 -51.40 -57.09 -107.78
C ALA A 521 -50.81 -56.35 -106.54
N LYS A 522 -49.58 -55.78 -106.55
CA LYS A 522 -48.98 -54.68 -107.37
C LYS A 522 -49.11 -53.27 -106.73
N LEU A 523 -48.00 -52.50 -106.78
CA LEU A 523 -47.91 -51.01 -106.64
C LEU A 523 -48.15 -50.46 -105.20
N ILE A 524 -47.69 -49.28 -104.74
CA ILE A 524 -46.80 -48.23 -105.30
C ILE A 524 -46.13 -47.38 -104.16
N ASP A 525 -45.02 -46.68 -104.47
CA ASP A 525 -44.38 -45.54 -103.75
C ASP A 525 -43.96 -45.65 -102.25
N LYS A 526 -42.74 -45.27 -101.84
CA LYS A 526 -42.00 -43.98 -101.76
C LYS A 526 -42.32 -43.12 -100.51
N ALA A 527 -41.30 -42.38 -100.08
CA ALA A 527 -41.30 -41.34 -99.04
C ALA A 527 -41.40 -41.85 -97.58
N LYS A 528 -40.83 -41.18 -96.56
CA LYS A 528 -40.00 -39.95 -96.56
C LYS A 528 -39.05 -39.93 -95.34
N LYS A 529 -38.01 -39.08 -95.42
CA LYS A 529 -37.21 -38.61 -94.27
C LYS A 529 -38.06 -38.28 -93.03
N LYS A 530 -37.56 -38.63 -91.85
CA LYS A 530 -36.88 -37.63 -91.02
C LYS A 530 -35.74 -38.25 -90.21
#